data_AF-A0A8T1FMD5-F1
#
_entry.id   AF-A0A8T1FMD5-F1
#
_cell.length_a   1.000
_cell.length_b   1.000
_cell.length_c   1.000
_cell.angle_alpha   90.00
_cell.angle_beta   90.00
_cell.angle_gamma   90.00
#
_symmetry.space_group_name_H-M   'P 1'
#
loop_
_entity.id
_entity.type
_entity.pdbx_description
1 polymer ?
#
loop_
_entity_poly.entity_id
_entity_poly.type
_entity_poly.pdbx_seq_one_letter_code
_entity_poly.pdbx_strand_id
1 'polypeptide(L)'
;MNSYMGAYLCDPDNTNSMCTSPRNSSTPKSNTMSPFNYQMDAISSNWPIHLGGYVDYLVYQVEWVTGENGYVRWMLDGAPIFEVTTDAFSNVPQNSNKTNPVKVMLEEPMYVIFNVALSSSWGATPPNAGSECRGDGADEETNRICDEFPMYMKIDYIRLYQDLGEDLAADSYMQVGCDPKTHPTKEWIEGHIDEFSDDDNPVKTVHGKAFCKTNDDCTIGGSVGSTMLKTGTCVKSRCVCSSTSWSGPRCTEAQSGTSESSSSLSKRVYGPPMGLSMGVGSVAILLSIGSVWLAALVTAKETQKILRNKDAEREARHREAKASQLSSSDLGSSFNQPKDNYKQNFV
;
A
#
# COMPACT_ATOMS: atom_id res chain seq x y z
N MET A 1 -44.57 -12.86 -5.88
CA MET A 1 -43.36 -12.60 -6.68
C MET A 1 -42.52 -11.62 -5.88
N ASN A 2 -41.50 -12.11 -5.15
CA ASN A 2 -40.59 -11.26 -4.37
C ASN A 2 -39.37 -10.95 -5.23
N SER A 3 -39.55 -10.14 -6.28
CA SER A 3 -38.44 -9.66 -7.09
C SER A 3 -37.95 -8.34 -6.52
N TYR A 4 -36.66 -8.20 -6.27
CA TYR A 4 -36.08 -6.89 -5.95
C TYR A 4 -36.23 -6.00 -7.19
N MET A 5 -37.03 -4.95 -7.10
CA MET A 5 -37.39 -4.09 -8.25
C MET A 5 -36.37 -2.97 -8.51
N GLY A 6 -35.18 -3.06 -7.93
CA GLY A 6 -34.21 -1.97 -7.93
C GLY A 6 -34.55 -0.88 -6.91
N ALA A 7 -33.73 0.16 -6.88
CA ALA A 7 -33.95 1.35 -6.08
C ALA A 7 -33.38 2.59 -6.79
N TYR A 8 -34.07 3.72 -6.71
CA TYR A 8 -33.53 4.98 -7.19
C TYR A 8 -32.67 5.60 -6.08
N LEU A 9 -31.35 5.60 -6.29
CA LEU A 9 -30.38 6.09 -5.32
C LEU A 9 -30.06 7.55 -5.60
N CYS A 10 -29.96 8.34 -4.54
CA CYS A 10 -29.69 9.76 -4.60
C CYS A 10 -28.73 10.19 -3.49
N ASP A 11 -27.92 11.20 -3.77
CA ASP A 11 -27.21 11.95 -2.74
C ASP A 11 -28.18 12.69 -1.81
N PRO A 12 -27.80 12.98 -0.55
CA PRO A 12 -28.67 13.67 0.41
C PRO A 12 -29.15 15.05 -0.02
N ASP A 13 -28.47 15.71 -0.96
CA ASP A 13 -28.79 17.06 -1.43
C ASP A 13 -29.65 17.08 -2.70
N ASN A 14 -30.05 15.91 -3.20
CA ASN A 14 -30.79 15.74 -4.44
C ASN A 14 -32.26 16.15 -4.30
N THR A 15 -32.79 16.86 -5.30
CA THR A 15 -34.19 17.34 -5.31
C THR A 15 -35.10 16.53 -6.25
N ASN A 16 -34.62 15.43 -6.82
CA ASN A 16 -35.37 14.63 -7.78
C ASN A 16 -36.53 13.87 -7.09
N SER A 17 -37.73 13.95 -7.64
CA SER A 17 -38.93 13.32 -7.08
C SER A 17 -38.88 11.79 -7.00
N MET A 18 -37.96 11.16 -7.74
CA MET A 18 -37.74 9.71 -7.71
C MET A 18 -36.92 9.27 -6.48
N CYS A 19 -36.23 10.18 -5.80
CA CYS A 19 -35.51 9.87 -4.56
C CYS A 19 -36.48 9.47 -3.45
N THR A 20 -36.07 8.57 -2.56
CA THR A 20 -36.89 8.18 -1.39
C THR A 20 -37.20 9.36 -0.46
N SER A 21 -36.22 10.25 -0.28
CA SER A 21 -36.32 11.44 0.57
C SER A 21 -35.67 12.64 -0.12
N PRO A 22 -36.33 13.25 -1.13
CA PRO A 22 -35.76 14.37 -1.86
C PRO A 22 -35.62 15.60 -0.95
N ARG A 23 -34.47 16.26 -1.03
CA ARG A 23 -34.24 17.53 -0.33
C ARG A 23 -35.19 18.59 -0.88
N ASN A 24 -35.81 19.34 0.02
CA ASN A 24 -36.60 20.51 -0.35
C ASN A 24 -35.68 21.61 -0.92
N SER A 25 -36.11 22.29 -1.98
CA SER A 25 -35.38 23.40 -2.61
C SER A 25 -35.04 24.53 -1.63
N SER A 26 -35.82 24.68 -0.55
CA SER A 26 -35.62 25.72 0.48
C SER A 26 -34.55 25.37 1.53
N THR A 27 -34.19 24.09 1.68
CA THR A 27 -33.19 23.65 2.67
C THR A 27 -31.79 23.81 2.09
N PRO A 28 -30.81 24.43 2.76
CA PRO A 28 -29.44 24.52 2.23
C PRO A 28 -28.81 23.14 1.97
N LYS A 29 -27.90 23.05 1.00
CA LYS A 29 -27.13 21.83 0.72
C LYS A 29 -26.16 21.54 1.85
N SER A 30 -26.07 20.28 2.24
CA SER A 30 -25.11 19.76 3.22
C SER A 30 -23.70 19.65 2.64
N ASN A 31 -23.57 19.38 1.33
CA ASN A 31 -22.33 19.09 0.61
C ASN A 31 -21.49 17.98 1.27
N THR A 32 -22.16 16.98 1.87
CA THR A 32 -21.47 15.87 2.53
C THR A 32 -20.80 14.92 1.53
N MET A 33 -21.24 14.91 0.27
CA MET A 33 -20.67 14.08 -0.79
C MET A 33 -20.92 14.66 -2.18
N SER A 34 -20.22 14.11 -3.17
CA SER A 34 -20.41 14.45 -4.58
C SER A 34 -21.86 14.18 -5.03
N PRO A 35 -22.47 15.07 -5.82
CA PRO A 35 -23.85 14.87 -6.28
C PRO A 35 -24.01 13.62 -7.15
N PHE A 36 -25.05 12.82 -6.89
CA PHE A 36 -25.43 11.70 -7.75
C PHE A 36 -26.93 11.42 -7.67
N ASN A 37 -27.52 10.97 -8.79
CA ASN A 37 -28.78 10.25 -8.78
C ASN A 37 -28.80 9.22 -9.90
N TYR A 38 -29.19 7.98 -9.58
CA TYR A 38 -29.27 6.94 -10.59
C TYR A 38 -30.24 5.83 -10.16
N GLN A 39 -30.81 5.14 -11.16
CA GLN A 39 -31.58 3.93 -10.94
C GLN A 39 -30.61 2.76 -10.76
N MET A 40 -30.68 2.09 -9.62
CA MET A 40 -30.04 0.80 -9.39
C MET A 40 -31.04 -0.29 -9.76
N ASP A 41 -30.72 -1.12 -10.74
CA ASP A 41 -31.51 -2.29 -11.10
C ASP A 41 -30.92 -3.56 -10.51
N ALA A 42 -31.76 -4.58 -10.33
CA ALA A 42 -31.32 -5.91 -9.98
C ALA A 42 -31.99 -6.97 -10.84
N ILE A 43 -31.27 -8.08 -11.03
CA ILE A 43 -31.81 -9.29 -11.61
C ILE A 43 -32.05 -10.25 -10.44
N SER A 44 -33.28 -10.74 -10.32
CA SER A 44 -33.65 -11.70 -9.28
C SER A 44 -34.56 -12.77 -9.85
N SER A 45 -34.41 -13.99 -9.34
CA SER A 45 -35.27 -15.13 -9.64
C SER A 45 -35.60 -15.84 -8.34
N ASN A 46 -36.85 -16.26 -8.20
CA ASN A 46 -37.28 -17.08 -7.09
C ASN A 46 -37.55 -18.48 -7.61
N TRP A 47 -36.92 -19.47 -6.99
CA TRP A 47 -37.16 -20.88 -7.27
C TRP A 47 -37.84 -21.54 -6.07
N PRO A 48 -39.01 -22.21 -6.24
CA PRO A 48 -39.68 -22.90 -5.14
C PRO A 48 -38.88 -24.13 -4.69
N ILE A 49 -38.57 -24.21 -3.39
CA ILE A 49 -37.85 -25.34 -2.82
C ILE A 49 -38.77 -26.57 -2.79
N HIS A 50 -38.30 -27.68 -3.34
CA HIS A 50 -38.97 -28.98 -3.27
C HIS A 50 -38.87 -29.58 -1.85
N LEU A 51 -39.82 -30.43 -1.44
CA LEU A 51 -39.84 -31.07 -0.11
C LEU A 51 -38.50 -31.73 0.24
N GLY A 52 -37.79 -32.24 -0.76
CA GLY A 52 -36.43 -32.79 -0.64
C GLY A 52 -35.45 -31.91 0.14
N GLY A 53 -35.52 -30.58 -0.01
CA GLY A 53 -34.63 -29.65 0.68
C GLY A 53 -34.88 -29.52 2.18
N TYR A 54 -35.99 -30.07 2.69
CA TYR A 54 -36.31 -30.10 4.12
C TYR A 54 -36.03 -31.47 4.77
N VAL A 55 -35.87 -32.52 3.97
CA VAL A 55 -35.74 -33.90 4.47
C VAL A 55 -34.36 -34.51 4.25
N ASP A 56 -33.58 -33.99 3.29
CA ASP A 56 -32.24 -34.48 2.98
C ASP A 56 -31.31 -33.34 2.50
N TYR A 57 -30.02 -33.66 2.34
CA TYR A 57 -29.03 -32.75 1.78
C TYR A 57 -29.18 -32.61 0.27
N LEU A 58 -29.08 -31.39 -0.23
CA LEU A 58 -29.07 -31.06 -1.65
C LEU A 58 -27.74 -30.39 -2.04
N VAL A 59 -27.27 -30.63 -3.26
CA VAL A 59 -26.05 -29.99 -3.77
C VAL A 59 -26.42 -28.75 -4.57
N TYR A 60 -26.39 -27.60 -3.89
CA TYR A 60 -26.44 -26.28 -4.55
C TYR A 60 -25.09 -25.94 -5.15
N GLN A 61 -25.10 -25.41 -6.37
CA GLN A 61 -23.88 -25.03 -7.08
C GLN A 61 -24.08 -23.67 -7.75
N VAL A 62 -23.03 -22.87 -7.76
CA VAL A 62 -22.94 -21.63 -8.54
C VAL A 62 -21.70 -21.76 -9.41
N GLU A 63 -21.91 -21.66 -10.72
CA GLU A 63 -20.86 -21.56 -11.72
C GLU A 63 -20.79 -20.10 -12.16
N TRP A 64 -19.59 -19.53 -12.16
CA TRP A 64 -19.35 -18.14 -12.52
C TRP A 64 -18.19 -18.09 -13.51
N VAL A 65 -18.47 -17.54 -14.68
CA VAL A 65 -17.54 -17.38 -15.79
C VAL A 65 -17.53 -15.91 -16.18
N THR A 66 -16.34 -15.32 -16.29
CA THR A 66 -16.16 -13.89 -16.61
C THR A 66 -16.02 -13.65 -18.12
N GLY A 67 -15.87 -12.39 -18.54
CA GLY A 67 -15.62 -12.03 -19.93
C GLY A 67 -16.88 -11.82 -20.79
N GLU A 68 -16.66 -11.54 -22.08
CA GLU A 68 -17.69 -11.17 -23.05
C GLU A 68 -18.73 -12.29 -23.28
N ASN A 69 -18.32 -13.55 -23.12
CA ASN A 69 -19.17 -14.74 -23.23
C ASN A 69 -19.45 -15.42 -21.88
N GLY A 70 -19.24 -14.68 -20.78
CA GLY A 70 -19.42 -15.15 -19.41
C GLY A 70 -20.88 -15.35 -18.99
N TYR A 71 -21.05 -15.92 -17.80
CA TYR A 71 -22.36 -16.13 -17.16
C TYR A 71 -22.22 -16.44 -15.66
N VAL A 72 -23.30 -16.22 -14.90
CA VAL A 72 -23.51 -16.82 -13.58
C VAL A 72 -24.67 -17.79 -13.69
N ARG A 73 -24.44 -19.04 -13.32
CA ARG A 73 -25.43 -20.12 -13.37
C ARG A 73 -25.60 -20.75 -12.00
N TRP A 74 -26.84 -20.79 -11.53
CA TRP A 74 -27.24 -21.54 -10.35
C TRP A 74 -27.70 -22.92 -10.78
N MET A 75 -27.29 -23.94 -10.03
CA MET A 75 -27.66 -25.33 -10.29
C MET A 75 -28.07 -26.04 -9.01
N LEU A 76 -28.93 -27.04 -9.17
CA LEU A 76 -29.34 -27.96 -8.12
C LEU A 76 -29.03 -29.38 -8.58
N ASP A 77 -28.19 -30.09 -7.82
CA ASP A 77 -27.71 -31.45 -8.17
C ASP A 77 -27.16 -31.56 -9.60
N GLY A 78 -26.47 -30.51 -10.05
CA GLY A 78 -25.85 -30.43 -11.39
C GLY A 78 -26.81 -30.04 -12.52
N ALA A 79 -28.10 -29.86 -12.23
CA ALA A 79 -29.07 -29.36 -13.20
C ALA A 79 -29.17 -27.82 -13.13
N PRO A 80 -29.02 -27.08 -14.24
CA PRO A 80 -29.19 -25.63 -14.26
C PRO A 80 -30.61 -25.22 -13.88
N ILE A 81 -30.69 -24.26 -12.96
CA ILE A 81 -31.94 -23.74 -12.42
C ILE A 81 -32.18 -22.26 -12.80
N PHE A 82 -31.11 -21.49 -12.91
CA PHE A 82 -31.17 -20.11 -13.37
C PHE A 82 -29.83 -19.71 -13.94
N GLU A 83 -29.82 -18.82 -14.93
CA GLU A 83 -28.61 -18.32 -15.56
C GLU A 83 -28.77 -16.85 -15.94
N VAL A 84 -27.70 -16.09 -15.74
CA VAL A 84 -27.57 -14.71 -16.21
C VAL A 84 -26.28 -14.63 -17.00
N THR A 85 -26.37 -14.33 -18.30
CA THR A 85 -25.23 -14.21 -19.21
C THR A 85 -24.71 -12.78 -19.26
N THR A 86 -23.49 -12.58 -19.78
CA THR A 86 -22.92 -11.24 -20.01
C THR A 86 -23.82 -10.33 -20.85
N ASP A 87 -24.58 -10.88 -21.81
CA ASP A 87 -25.53 -10.14 -22.65
C ASP A 87 -26.58 -9.37 -21.82
N ALA A 88 -27.00 -9.92 -20.66
CA ALA A 88 -27.93 -9.24 -19.76
C ALA A 88 -27.37 -7.93 -19.16
N PHE A 89 -26.04 -7.77 -19.14
CA PHE A 89 -25.33 -6.61 -18.60
C PHE A 89 -24.75 -5.71 -19.70
N SER A 90 -24.32 -6.28 -20.82
CA SER A 90 -23.68 -5.54 -21.89
C SER A 90 -24.70 -4.95 -22.88
N ASN A 91 -25.85 -5.61 -23.06
CA ASN A 91 -26.90 -5.19 -23.99
C ASN A 91 -28.04 -4.45 -23.27
N VAL A 92 -27.69 -3.42 -22.52
CA VAL A 92 -28.67 -2.62 -21.76
C VAL A 92 -29.47 -1.70 -22.69
N PRO A 93 -30.76 -1.45 -22.38
CA PRO A 93 -31.54 -0.45 -23.09
C PRO A 93 -30.82 0.90 -23.12
N GLN A 94 -30.71 1.49 -24.31
CA GLN A 94 -30.04 2.76 -24.53
C GLN A 94 -31.05 3.89 -24.72
N ASN A 95 -30.74 5.07 -24.19
CA ASN A 95 -31.48 6.28 -24.57
C ASN A 95 -31.15 6.69 -26.02
N SER A 96 -31.84 7.71 -26.55
CA SER A 96 -31.63 8.19 -27.93
C SER A 96 -30.17 8.56 -28.24
N ASN A 97 -29.43 8.98 -27.21
CA ASN A 97 -28.05 9.44 -27.31
C ASN A 97 -27.03 8.32 -26.99
N LYS A 98 -27.50 7.10 -26.71
CA LYS A 98 -26.69 5.95 -26.31
C LYS A 98 -25.70 6.24 -25.18
N THR A 99 -26.14 6.98 -24.16
CA THR A 99 -25.27 7.38 -23.05
C THR A 99 -25.35 6.45 -21.84
N ASN A 100 -26.18 5.40 -21.86
CA ASN A 100 -26.26 4.49 -20.73
C ASN A 100 -24.98 3.65 -20.69
N PRO A 101 -24.30 3.54 -19.54
CA PRO A 101 -23.06 2.80 -19.45
C PRO A 101 -23.30 1.33 -19.78
N VAL A 102 -22.43 0.78 -20.63
CA VAL A 102 -22.36 -0.66 -20.88
C VAL A 102 -21.64 -1.27 -19.69
N LYS A 103 -22.26 -2.28 -19.06
CA LYS A 103 -21.65 -3.00 -17.95
C LYS A 103 -20.90 -4.22 -18.49
N VAL A 104 -19.88 -4.63 -17.74
CA VAL A 104 -19.17 -5.88 -17.99
C VAL A 104 -19.74 -6.99 -17.10
N MET A 105 -19.35 -8.22 -17.40
CA MET A 105 -19.60 -9.33 -16.50
C MET A 105 -18.97 -9.04 -15.14
N LEU A 106 -19.57 -9.56 -14.06
CA LEU A 106 -19.01 -9.41 -12.72
C LEU A 106 -17.60 -10.02 -12.70
N GLU A 107 -16.60 -9.20 -12.40
CA GLU A 107 -15.17 -9.57 -12.30
C GLU A 107 -14.57 -9.24 -10.92
N GLU A 108 -15.35 -8.56 -10.08
CA GLU A 108 -14.92 -8.11 -8.75
C GLU A 108 -14.89 -9.27 -7.74
N PRO A 109 -14.01 -9.23 -6.73
CA PRO A 109 -13.99 -10.24 -5.67
C PRO A 109 -15.32 -10.31 -4.91
N MET A 110 -15.88 -11.52 -4.83
CA MET A 110 -17.14 -11.79 -4.12
C MET A 110 -16.90 -12.62 -2.85
N TYR A 111 -17.83 -12.51 -1.90
CA TYR A 111 -17.90 -13.39 -0.74
C TYR A 111 -19.18 -14.23 -0.79
N VAL A 112 -19.18 -15.40 -0.15
CA VAL A 112 -20.35 -16.29 -0.06
C VAL A 112 -20.94 -16.19 1.34
N ILE A 113 -22.26 -15.92 1.43
CA ILE A 113 -23.01 -15.91 2.69
C ILE A 113 -23.97 -17.09 2.70
N PHE A 114 -24.01 -17.77 3.85
CA PHE A 114 -25.09 -18.69 4.20
C PHE A 114 -25.75 -18.19 5.48
N ASN A 115 -27.03 -17.84 5.41
CA ASN A 115 -27.80 -17.39 6.56
C ASN A 115 -29.24 -17.92 6.49
N VAL A 116 -29.88 -18.02 7.65
CA VAL A 116 -31.33 -18.21 7.77
C VAL A 116 -31.91 -16.88 8.21
N ALA A 117 -32.83 -16.33 7.42
CA ALA A 117 -33.51 -15.08 7.73
C ALA A 117 -35.03 -15.29 7.74
N LEU A 118 -35.69 -14.56 8.63
CA LEU A 118 -37.15 -14.44 8.67
C LEU A 118 -37.49 -12.97 8.42
N SER A 119 -38.29 -12.70 7.38
CA SER A 119 -38.71 -11.35 7.02
C SER A 119 -40.13 -11.37 6.50
N SER A 120 -40.97 -10.51 7.08
CA SER A 120 -42.35 -10.29 6.62
C SER A 120 -42.39 -9.74 5.20
N SER A 121 -41.41 -8.91 4.82
CA SER A 121 -41.25 -8.41 3.45
C SER A 121 -40.94 -9.53 2.45
N TRP A 122 -40.41 -10.66 2.92
CA TRP A 122 -40.10 -11.83 2.08
C TRP A 122 -41.18 -12.92 2.19
N GLY A 123 -42.32 -12.61 2.82
CA GLY A 123 -43.48 -13.49 2.89
C GLY A 123 -43.49 -14.46 4.08
N ALA A 124 -42.52 -14.38 4.99
CA ALA A 124 -42.53 -15.18 6.22
C ALA A 124 -43.16 -14.37 7.36
N THR A 125 -44.34 -14.78 7.82
CA THR A 125 -44.98 -14.21 9.01
C THR A 125 -45.27 -15.36 9.97
N PRO A 126 -44.29 -15.74 10.83
CA PRO A 126 -44.54 -16.77 11.83
C PRO A 126 -45.67 -16.32 12.77
N PRO A 127 -46.41 -17.27 13.38
CA PRO A 127 -47.40 -16.94 14.39
C PRO A 127 -46.80 -16.08 15.50
N ASN A 128 -47.63 -15.21 16.09
CA ASN A 128 -47.24 -14.36 17.23
C ASN A 128 -46.03 -13.44 16.95
N ALA A 129 -45.93 -12.88 15.73
CA ALA A 129 -44.87 -11.95 15.33
C ALA A 129 -44.66 -10.81 16.34
N GLY A 130 -43.40 -10.60 16.77
CA GLY A 130 -43.04 -9.62 17.80
C GLY A 130 -43.04 -10.18 19.23
N SER A 131 -43.37 -11.45 19.42
CA SER A 131 -43.31 -12.18 20.70
C SER A 131 -42.70 -13.58 20.52
N GLU A 132 -42.55 -14.33 21.61
CA GLU A 132 -42.08 -15.72 21.52
C GLU A 132 -43.07 -16.57 20.72
N CYS A 133 -42.59 -17.37 19.76
CA CYS A 133 -43.45 -18.35 19.07
C CYS A 133 -43.80 -19.46 20.08
N ARG A 134 -45.02 -19.40 20.62
CA ARG A 134 -45.61 -20.38 21.54
C ARG A 134 -46.99 -20.76 21.04
N GLY A 135 -47.22 -22.06 20.91
CA GLY A 135 -48.56 -22.62 20.78
C GLY A 135 -49.25 -22.72 22.15
N ASP A 136 -50.56 -22.43 22.21
CA ASP A 136 -51.37 -22.52 23.42
C ASP A 136 -52.38 -23.69 23.39
N GLY A 137 -52.32 -24.54 22.36
CA GLY A 137 -53.24 -25.64 22.14
C GLY A 137 -54.56 -25.26 21.45
N ALA A 138 -54.82 -23.98 21.17
CA ALA A 138 -56.09 -23.54 20.59
C ALA A 138 -56.12 -23.59 19.05
N ASP A 139 -54.99 -23.32 18.41
CA ASP A 139 -54.86 -23.30 16.94
C ASP A 139 -53.82 -24.33 16.47
N GLU A 140 -54.27 -25.36 15.76
CA GLU A 140 -53.44 -26.50 15.36
C GLU A 140 -52.25 -26.08 14.47
N GLU A 141 -52.44 -25.12 13.58
CA GLU A 141 -51.38 -24.62 12.68
C GLU A 141 -50.30 -23.86 13.46
N THR A 142 -50.71 -22.97 14.36
CA THR A 142 -49.83 -22.18 15.22
C THR A 142 -49.01 -23.06 16.13
N ASN A 143 -49.65 -24.05 16.78
CA ASN A 143 -48.94 -25.03 17.61
C ASN A 143 -47.87 -25.76 16.79
N ARG A 144 -48.25 -26.31 15.63
CA ARG A 144 -47.32 -27.04 14.77
C ARG A 144 -46.15 -26.18 14.31
N ILE A 145 -46.38 -24.93 13.87
CA ILE A 145 -45.30 -24.05 13.42
C ILE A 145 -44.37 -23.66 14.57
N CYS A 146 -44.91 -23.34 15.75
CA CYS A 146 -44.08 -22.94 16.88
C CYS A 146 -43.30 -24.10 17.51
N ASP A 147 -43.83 -25.34 17.45
CA ASP A 147 -43.15 -26.55 17.94
C ASP A 147 -41.93 -26.94 17.09
N GLU A 148 -41.84 -26.48 15.83
CA GLU A 148 -40.69 -26.73 14.94
C GLU A 148 -39.46 -25.88 15.28
N PHE A 149 -39.58 -24.88 16.17
CA PHE A 149 -38.44 -24.06 16.59
C PHE A 149 -37.66 -24.70 17.76
N PRO A 150 -36.32 -24.61 17.77
CA PRO A 150 -35.47 -23.93 16.78
C PRO A 150 -35.26 -24.76 15.50
N MET A 151 -35.34 -24.08 14.35
CA MET A 151 -34.98 -24.65 13.05
C MET A 151 -33.47 -24.50 12.77
N TYR A 152 -32.89 -25.44 12.03
CA TYR A 152 -31.47 -25.47 11.71
C TYR A 152 -31.24 -25.57 10.20
N MET A 153 -30.35 -24.73 9.66
CA MET A 153 -29.74 -24.94 8.35
C MET A 153 -28.45 -25.74 8.53
N LYS A 154 -28.42 -26.95 7.99
CA LYS A 154 -27.26 -27.86 8.08
C LYS A 154 -26.45 -27.77 6.79
N ILE A 155 -25.15 -27.54 6.93
CA ILE A 155 -24.19 -27.52 5.82
C ILE A 155 -23.19 -28.64 6.08
N ASP A 156 -23.16 -29.64 5.20
CA ASP A 156 -22.21 -30.75 5.29
C ASP A 156 -20.81 -30.32 4.81
N TYR A 157 -20.74 -29.74 3.61
CA TYR A 157 -19.49 -29.24 3.05
C TYR A 157 -19.70 -28.01 2.18
N ILE A 158 -18.59 -27.29 1.97
CA ILE A 158 -18.47 -26.23 0.97
C ILE A 158 -17.24 -26.55 0.13
N ARG A 159 -17.36 -26.44 -1.20
CA ARG A 159 -16.24 -26.61 -2.13
C ARG A 159 -16.17 -25.38 -3.02
N LEU A 160 -14.98 -24.79 -3.09
CA LEU A 160 -14.67 -23.69 -3.99
C LEU A 160 -13.67 -24.19 -5.02
N TYR A 161 -14.00 -24.00 -6.29
CA TYR A 161 -13.19 -24.43 -7.42
C TYR A 161 -12.71 -23.20 -8.17
N GLN A 162 -11.54 -23.32 -8.79
CA GLN A 162 -11.02 -22.35 -9.73
C GLN A 162 -10.67 -23.12 -11.00
N ASP A 163 -11.18 -22.66 -12.13
CA ASP A 163 -10.80 -23.19 -13.43
C ASP A 163 -9.43 -22.61 -13.83
N LEU A 164 -8.49 -23.50 -14.14
CA LEU A 164 -7.13 -23.19 -14.54
C LEU A 164 -6.84 -23.75 -15.95
N GLY A 165 -7.88 -24.10 -16.71
CA GLY A 165 -7.77 -24.59 -18.08
C GLY A 165 -7.10 -23.56 -19.00
N GLU A 166 -6.23 -24.03 -19.90
CA GLU A 166 -5.56 -23.18 -20.91
C GLU A 166 -6.45 -22.93 -22.15
N ASP A 167 -7.62 -23.56 -22.19
CA ASP A 167 -8.63 -23.46 -23.24
C ASP A 167 -9.68 -22.38 -22.97
N LEU A 168 -9.57 -21.67 -21.85
CA LEU A 168 -10.43 -20.54 -21.52
C LEU A 168 -10.13 -19.33 -22.40
N ALA A 169 -11.17 -18.53 -22.67
CA ALA A 169 -11.02 -17.24 -23.31
C ALA A 169 -10.13 -16.31 -22.45
N ALA A 170 -9.40 -15.40 -23.11
CA ALA A 170 -8.38 -14.57 -22.45
C ALA A 170 -8.94 -13.67 -21.31
N ASP A 171 -10.23 -13.34 -21.37
CA ASP A 171 -11.02 -12.55 -20.43
C ASP A 171 -11.80 -13.40 -19.41
N SER A 172 -11.68 -14.73 -19.48
CA SER A 172 -12.36 -15.67 -18.57
C SER A 172 -11.47 -16.19 -17.43
N TYR A 173 -10.19 -15.78 -17.39
CA TYR A 173 -9.25 -16.26 -16.38
C TYR A 173 -9.40 -15.53 -15.05
N MET A 174 -10.03 -16.20 -14.07
CA MET A 174 -10.10 -15.70 -12.71
C MET A 174 -8.71 -15.58 -12.07
N GLN A 175 -8.40 -14.41 -11.51
CA GLN A 175 -7.12 -14.13 -10.88
C GLN A 175 -7.20 -14.35 -9.37
N VAL A 176 -6.14 -14.91 -8.78
CA VAL A 176 -6.01 -15.01 -7.32
C VAL A 176 -5.11 -13.90 -6.82
N GLY A 177 -5.62 -13.10 -5.88
CA GLY A 177 -4.86 -12.06 -5.21
C GLY A 177 -5.71 -10.84 -4.90
N CYS A 178 -5.09 -9.86 -4.24
CA CYS A 178 -5.75 -8.60 -3.89
C CYS A 178 -5.40 -7.45 -4.83
N ASP A 179 -4.47 -7.65 -5.78
CA ASP A 179 -3.97 -6.62 -6.69
C ASP A 179 -3.53 -7.24 -8.03
N PRO A 180 -4.44 -7.91 -8.77
CA PRO A 180 -4.10 -8.50 -10.06
C PRO A 180 -3.81 -7.40 -11.10
N LYS A 181 -2.92 -7.65 -12.05
CA LYS A 181 -2.54 -6.64 -13.08
C LYS A 181 -3.71 -6.11 -13.90
N THR A 182 -4.73 -6.93 -14.12
CA THR A 182 -5.94 -6.53 -14.86
C THR A 182 -6.87 -5.63 -14.04
N HIS A 183 -6.79 -5.72 -12.71
CA HIS A 183 -7.57 -4.91 -11.77
C HIS A 183 -6.63 -4.41 -10.67
N PRO A 184 -5.84 -3.35 -10.91
CA PRO A 184 -4.82 -2.85 -9.99
C PRO A 184 -5.49 -2.17 -8.78
N THR A 185 -6.04 -2.99 -7.88
CA THR A 185 -6.81 -2.56 -6.71
C THR A 185 -5.98 -1.68 -5.79
N LYS A 186 -4.67 -1.92 -5.69
CA LYS A 186 -3.78 -1.07 -4.89
C LYS A 186 -3.74 0.36 -5.43
N GLU A 187 -3.52 0.51 -6.73
CA GLU A 187 -3.48 1.82 -7.39
C GLU A 187 -4.84 2.52 -7.28
N TRP A 188 -5.94 1.77 -7.43
CA TRP A 188 -7.28 2.31 -7.25
C TRP A 188 -7.50 2.87 -5.84
N ILE A 189 -7.19 2.09 -4.80
CA ILE A 189 -7.35 2.52 -3.40
C ILE A 189 -6.46 3.73 -3.09
N GLU A 190 -5.21 3.74 -3.57
CA GLU A 190 -4.31 4.87 -3.36
C GLU A 190 -4.82 6.15 -4.06
N GLY A 191 -5.45 6.01 -5.22
CA GLY A 191 -6.07 7.12 -5.96
C GLY A 191 -7.39 7.64 -5.38
N HIS A 192 -8.07 6.83 -4.55
CA HIS A 192 -9.40 7.13 -3.99
C HIS A 192 -9.40 6.97 -2.46
N ILE A 193 -8.31 7.38 -1.80
CA ILE A 193 -8.07 7.08 -0.38
C ILE A 193 -9.15 7.65 0.55
N ASP A 194 -9.83 8.72 0.12
CA ASP A 194 -10.95 9.35 0.81
C ASP A 194 -12.21 8.45 0.86
N GLU A 195 -12.34 7.48 -0.02
CA GLU A 195 -13.41 6.46 0.01
C GLU A 195 -13.09 5.31 0.98
N PHE A 196 -11.80 5.09 1.29
CA PHE A 196 -11.32 3.95 2.08
C PHE A 196 -10.76 4.34 3.46
N SER A 197 -10.68 5.64 3.75
CA SER A 197 -10.14 6.18 4.99
C SER A 197 -10.99 7.34 5.48
N ASP A 198 -11.43 7.25 6.73
CA ASP A 198 -12.06 8.36 7.46
C ASP A 198 -11.47 8.47 8.88
N ASP A 199 -12.06 9.33 9.71
CA ASP A 199 -11.60 9.56 11.08
C ASP A 199 -11.79 8.34 12.00
N ASP A 200 -12.78 7.48 11.73
CA ASP A 200 -13.10 6.28 12.51
C ASP A 200 -12.34 5.03 11.99
N ASN A 201 -12.01 5.01 10.70
CA ASN A 201 -11.29 3.96 9.99
C ASN A 201 -10.08 4.52 9.23
N PRO A 202 -9.03 4.97 9.92
CA PRO A 202 -7.84 5.48 9.26
C PRO A 202 -7.03 4.34 8.63
N VAL A 203 -6.52 4.58 7.42
CA VAL A 203 -5.58 3.67 6.75
C VAL A 203 -4.32 3.50 7.60
N LYS A 204 -3.96 2.24 7.87
CA LYS A 204 -2.80 1.89 8.70
C LYS A 204 -1.78 1.10 7.90
N THR A 205 -0.55 1.59 7.89
CA THR A 205 0.57 0.86 7.32
C THR A 205 0.82 -0.42 8.12
N VAL A 206 0.84 -1.56 7.43
CA VAL A 206 1.15 -2.85 8.04
C VAL A 206 2.67 -3.04 8.11
N HIS A 207 3.18 -3.49 9.25
CA HIS A 207 4.58 -3.88 9.41
C HIS A 207 4.67 -5.39 9.68
N GLY A 208 4.89 -6.17 8.62
CA GLY A 208 5.04 -7.63 8.72
C GLY A 208 3.71 -8.39 8.84
N LYS A 209 3.74 -9.56 9.49
CA LYS A 209 2.62 -10.50 9.72
C LYS A 209 2.19 -11.38 8.54
N ALA A 210 2.79 -11.26 7.36
CA ALA A 210 2.59 -12.29 6.32
C ALA A 210 3.06 -13.66 6.82
N PHE A 211 2.43 -14.72 6.31
CA PHE A 211 2.91 -16.07 6.50
C PHE A 211 4.30 -16.24 5.86
N CYS A 212 5.20 -16.92 6.56
CA CYS A 212 6.54 -17.23 6.07
C CYS A 212 7.00 -18.61 6.53
N LYS A 213 7.90 -19.21 5.76
CA LYS A 213 8.63 -20.42 6.09
C LYS A 213 10.10 -20.11 6.38
N THR A 214 10.71 -19.20 5.62
CA THR A 214 12.11 -18.81 5.78
C THR A 214 12.24 -17.28 5.90
N ASN A 215 13.43 -16.79 6.28
CA ASN A 215 13.68 -15.35 6.32
C ASN A 215 13.55 -14.68 4.95
N ASP A 216 13.76 -15.44 3.87
CA ASP A 216 13.74 -14.92 2.49
C ASP A 216 12.32 -14.52 2.06
N ASP A 217 11.30 -15.14 2.63
CA ASP A 217 9.88 -14.78 2.46
C ASP A 217 9.56 -13.35 2.93
N CYS A 218 10.41 -12.79 3.78
CA CYS A 218 10.21 -11.54 4.49
C CYS A 218 11.25 -10.48 4.10
N THR A 219 11.98 -10.67 3.00
CA THR A 219 13.01 -9.75 2.57
C THR A 219 12.93 -9.44 1.08
N ILE A 220 13.31 -8.23 0.70
CA ILE A 220 13.52 -7.92 -0.72
C ILE A 220 14.75 -8.71 -1.18
N GLY A 221 14.54 -9.72 -2.02
CA GLY A 221 15.62 -10.48 -2.63
C GLY A 221 16.49 -9.58 -3.50
N GLY A 222 17.81 -9.70 -3.36
CA GLY A 222 18.78 -8.93 -4.17
C GLY A 222 20.09 -8.66 -3.42
N SER A 223 21.20 -8.76 -4.15
CA SER A 223 22.51 -8.32 -3.67
C SER A 223 22.68 -6.84 -4.02
N VAL A 224 22.72 -5.96 -3.01
CA VAL A 224 23.18 -4.58 -3.23
C VAL A 224 24.70 -4.60 -3.02
N GLY A 225 25.43 -4.77 -4.13
CA GLY A 225 26.87 -5.06 -4.06
C GLY A 225 27.12 -6.47 -3.51
N SER A 226 27.90 -6.59 -2.44
CA SER A 226 28.29 -7.87 -1.80
C SER A 226 27.48 -8.25 -0.55
N THR A 227 26.43 -7.49 -0.21
CA THR A 227 25.63 -7.74 1.01
C THR A 227 24.15 -7.93 0.65
N MET A 228 23.55 -8.99 1.19
CA MET A 228 22.11 -9.24 1.05
C MET A 228 21.34 -8.27 1.95
N LEU A 229 20.47 -7.45 1.37
CA LEU A 229 19.67 -6.49 2.12
C LEU A 229 18.57 -7.24 2.88
N LYS A 230 18.67 -7.28 4.21
CA LYS A 230 17.70 -7.98 5.07
C LYS A 230 16.66 -7.02 5.64
N THR A 231 15.47 -7.00 5.05
CA THR A 231 14.39 -6.08 5.40
C THR A 231 13.40 -6.68 6.41
N GLY A 232 13.43 -8.01 6.59
CA GLY A 232 12.64 -8.71 7.59
C GLY A 232 13.16 -10.11 7.93
N THR A 233 12.49 -10.74 8.89
CA THR A 233 12.80 -12.09 9.40
C THR A 233 11.52 -12.87 9.61
N CYS A 234 11.60 -14.19 9.46
CA CYS A 234 10.50 -15.09 9.75
C CYS A 234 10.58 -15.56 11.19
N VAL A 235 9.60 -15.16 12.01
CA VAL A 235 9.50 -15.50 13.43
C VAL A 235 8.16 -16.15 13.66
N LYS A 236 8.14 -17.40 14.13
CA LYS A 236 6.90 -18.17 14.38
C LYS A 236 5.95 -18.16 13.16
N SER A 237 6.50 -18.40 11.97
CA SER A 237 5.76 -18.39 10.70
C SER A 237 5.04 -17.07 10.38
N ARG A 238 5.58 -15.96 10.90
CA ARG A 238 5.13 -14.59 10.60
C ARG A 238 6.33 -13.69 10.31
N CYS A 239 6.21 -12.85 9.28
CA CYS A 239 7.22 -11.86 8.98
C CYS A 239 7.29 -10.77 10.05
N VAL A 240 8.50 -10.39 10.44
CA VAL A 240 8.80 -9.27 11.35
C VAL A 240 9.83 -8.39 10.67
N CYS A 241 9.50 -7.11 10.47
CA CYS A 241 10.37 -6.18 9.77
C CYS A 241 11.58 -5.81 10.63
N SER A 242 12.74 -5.66 9.99
CA SER A 242 14.01 -5.40 10.68
C SER A 242 14.08 -3.98 11.24
N SER A 243 13.33 -3.05 10.66
CA SER A 243 13.18 -1.68 11.15
C SER A 243 11.82 -1.10 10.75
N THR A 244 11.49 0.07 11.30
CA THR A 244 10.30 0.83 10.87
C THR A 244 10.42 1.38 9.46
N SER A 245 11.64 1.47 8.90
CA SER A 245 11.86 1.92 7.52
C SER A 245 11.31 0.95 6.48
N TRP A 246 10.89 -0.24 6.90
CA TRP A 246 10.27 -1.27 6.06
C TRP A 246 8.83 -1.53 6.51
N SER A 247 7.95 -1.60 5.53
CA SER A 247 6.53 -1.84 5.67
C SER A 247 6.04 -2.94 4.72
N GLY A 248 4.75 -3.18 4.76
CA GLY A 248 4.07 -4.23 4.04
C GLY A 248 4.05 -5.55 4.82
N PRO A 249 3.14 -6.48 4.46
CA PRO A 249 3.02 -7.77 5.13
C PRO A 249 4.30 -8.60 5.14
N ARG A 250 5.13 -8.47 4.09
CA ARG A 250 6.41 -9.16 3.93
C ARG A 250 7.64 -8.27 4.15
N CYS A 251 7.47 -7.04 4.63
CA CYS A 251 8.58 -6.11 4.86
C CYS A 251 9.35 -5.75 3.58
N THR A 252 8.67 -5.77 2.44
CA THR A 252 9.26 -5.55 1.11
C THR A 252 9.00 -4.15 0.55
N GLU A 253 8.32 -3.29 1.31
CA GLU A 253 8.05 -1.92 0.89
C GLU A 253 8.90 -0.97 1.72
N ALA A 254 9.59 -0.06 1.04
CA ALA A 254 10.29 1.04 1.71
C ALA A 254 9.24 2.04 2.20
N GLN A 255 9.28 2.40 3.48
CA GLN A 255 8.38 3.41 4.00
C GLN A 255 8.83 4.81 3.52
N SER A 256 8.32 5.27 2.38
CA SER A 256 8.37 6.68 1.99
C SER A 256 7.23 7.41 2.68
N GLY A 257 7.56 8.41 3.49
CA GLY A 257 6.62 9.05 4.41
C GLY A 257 5.37 9.61 3.72
N THR A 258 4.25 8.94 3.93
CA THR A 258 2.92 9.52 3.79
C THR A 258 2.33 9.72 5.19
N SER A 259 2.19 10.99 5.54
CA SER A 259 1.19 11.55 6.44
C SER A 259 1.13 11.19 7.93
N GLU A 260 2.15 10.54 8.53
CA GLU A 260 2.29 10.58 9.99
C GLU A 260 3.09 11.81 10.44
N SER A 261 2.41 12.73 11.10
CA SER A 261 2.92 13.91 11.79
C SER A 261 3.80 13.57 13.01
N SER A 262 4.82 12.73 12.83
CA SER A 262 5.79 12.40 13.89
C SER A 262 7.08 13.23 13.74
N SER A 263 7.40 13.95 14.80
CA SER A 263 8.31 15.09 14.90
C SER A 263 9.81 14.77 14.94
N SER A 264 10.26 13.63 14.41
CA SER A 264 11.70 13.27 14.49
C SER A 264 12.32 12.96 13.13
N LEU A 265 13.17 13.88 12.64
CA LEU A 265 14.05 13.69 11.49
C LEU A 265 15.03 12.50 11.63
N SER A 266 15.16 11.91 12.82
CA SER A 266 16.08 10.79 13.10
C SER A 266 15.67 9.45 12.48
N LYS A 267 14.43 9.31 11.98
CA LYS A 267 13.93 8.07 11.36
C LYS A 267 13.93 8.09 9.82
N ARG A 268 14.38 9.18 9.19
CA ARG A 268 14.04 9.51 7.79
C ARG A 268 14.95 8.97 6.69
N VAL A 269 16.07 8.28 6.96
CA VAL A 269 17.03 8.01 5.88
C VAL A 269 17.61 6.61 5.93
N TYR A 270 17.68 5.97 4.75
CA TYR A 270 18.54 4.81 4.49
C TYR A 270 19.98 5.15 4.82
N GLY A 271 20.49 4.58 5.91
CA GLY A 271 21.88 4.74 6.32
C GLY A 271 22.11 4.19 7.73
N PRO A 272 23.38 4.07 8.14
CA PRO A 272 23.71 3.77 9.53
C PRO A 272 23.04 4.79 10.46
N PRO A 273 22.72 4.41 11.71
CA PRO A 273 22.13 5.33 12.68
C PRO A 273 22.92 6.65 12.70
N MET A 274 22.25 7.80 12.60
CA MET A 274 22.92 9.11 12.45
C MET A 274 24.00 9.35 13.52
N GLY A 275 23.79 8.86 14.75
CA GLY A 275 24.78 8.95 15.83
C GLY A 275 26.09 8.21 15.56
N LEU A 276 26.03 7.08 14.85
CA LEU A 276 27.20 6.28 14.47
C LEU A 276 28.01 7.01 13.38
N SER A 277 27.32 7.59 12.39
CA SER A 277 27.94 8.42 11.36
C SER A 277 28.58 9.69 11.93
N MET A 278 27.92 10.36 12.89
CA MET A 278 28.48 11.53 13.58
C MET A 278 29.71 11.18 14.43
N GLY A 279 29.71 10.02 15.07
CA GLY A 279 30.85 9.52 15.84
C GLY A 279 32.07 9.27 14.96
N VAL A 280 31.89 8.56 13.84
CA VAL A 280 32.99 8.29 12.88
C VAL A 280 33.52 9.59 12.27
N GLY A 281 32.62 10.52 11.89
CA GLY A 281 33.02 11.83 11.37
C GLY A 281 33.85 12.64 12.36
N SER A 282 33.47 12.63 13.63
CA SER A 282 34.19 13.35 14.69
C SER A 282 35.58 12.76 14.95
N VAL A 283 35.71 11.43 14.96
CA VAL A 283 37.01 10.76 15.09
C VAL A 283 37.93 11.09 13.91
N ALA A 284 37.40 11.08 12.68
CA ALA A 284 38.18 11.43 11.49
C ALA A 284 38.68 12.88 11.53
N ILE A 285 37.85 13.82 11.99
CA ILE A 285 38.23 15.23 12.15
C ILE A 285 39.33 15.37 13.21
N LEU A 286 39.19 14.71 14.37
CA LEU A 286 40.20 14.76 15.44
C LEU A 286 41.55 14.17 14.99
N LEU A 287 41.54 13.06 14.26
CA LEU A 287 42.76 12.47 13.69
C LEU A 287 43.42 13.39 12.66
N SER A 288 42.61 14.10 11.87
CA SER A 288 43.11 15.07 10.88
C SER A 288 43.74 16.30 11.55
N ILE A 289 43.13 16.81 12.61
CA ILE A 289 43.70 17.92 13.40
C ILE A 289 45.00 17.47 14.07
N GLY A 290 45.02 16.27 14.64
CA GLY A 290 46.22 15.69 15.28
C GLY A 290 47.39 15.51 14.31
N SER A 291 47.13 15.04 13.09
CA SER A 291 48.18 14.85 12.07
C SER A 291 48.76 16.17 11.58
N VAL A 292 47.92 17.19 11.35
CA VAL A 292 48.37 18.54 10.98
C VAL A 292 49.18 19.19 12.12
N TRP A 293 48.75 19.03 13.38
CA TRP A 293 49.48 19.57 14.53
C TRP A 293 50.85 18.91 14.71
N LEU A 294 50.93 17.58 14.56
CA LEU A 294 52.21 16.87 14.60
C LEU A 294 53.15 17.30 13.47
N ALA A 295 52.64 17.47 12.25
CA ALA A 295 53.41 17.99 11.13
C ALA A 295 53.92 19.42 11.37
N ALA A 296 53.09 20.29 11.95
CA ALA A 296 53.49 21.65 12.33
C ALA A 296 54.59 21.66 13.40
N LEU A 297 54.55 20.75 14.37
CA LEU A 297 55.60 20.63 15.40
C LEU A 297 56.93 20.13 14.83
N VAL A 298 56.90 19.18 13.90
CA VAL A 298 58.11 18.66 13.24
C VAL A 298 58.75 19.75 12.39
N THR A 299 57.96 20.45 11.58
CA THR A 299 58.45 21.55 10.74
C THR A 299 58.95 22.75 11.55
N ALA A 300 58.32 23.06 12.70
CA ALA A 300 58.81 24.08 13.62
C ALA A 300 60.18 23.70 14.24
N LYS A 301 60.38 22.42 14.59
CA LYS A 301 61.67 21.92 15.08
C LYS A 301 62.75 21.96 14.00
N GLU A 302 62.42 21.64 12.75
CA GLU A 302 63.36 21.70 11.63
C GLU A 302 63.73 23.15 11.27
N THR A 303 62.75 24.06 11.22
CA THR A 303 63.01 25.49 10.98
C THR A 303 63.85 26.12 12.09
N GLN A 304 63.65 25.74 13.36
CA GLN A 304 64.54 26.17 14.45
C GLN A 304 65.99 25.66 14.28
N LYS A 305 66.18 24.43 13.81
CA LYS A 305 67.54 23.91 13.51
C LYS A 305 68.19 24.68 12.37
N ILE A 306 67.44 24.97 11.31
CA ILE A 306 67.94 25.73 10.16
C ILE A 306 68.29 27.17 10.56
N LEU A 307 67.47 27.82 11.38
CA LEU A 307 67.74 29.17 11.90
C LEU A 307 69.00 29.19 12.77
N ARG A 308 69.16 28.23 13.69
CA ARG A 308 70.40 28.11 14.50
C ARG A 308 71.65 27.89 13.64
N ASN A 309 71.55 27.09 12.57
CA ASN A 309 72.67 26.89 11.65
C ASN A 309 72.98 28.17 10.86
N LYS A 310 71.96 28.92 10.42
CA LYS A 310 72.15 30.22 9.74
C LYS A 310 72.72 31.29 10.65
N ASP A 311 72.34 31.32 11.92
CA ASP A 311 72.91 32.23 12.91
C ASP A 311 74.37 31.89 13.20
N ALA A 312 74.70 30.59 13.32
CA ALA A 312 76.10 30.13 13.44
C ALA A 312 76.95 30.47 12.20
N GLU A 313 76.40 30.33 10.99
CA GLU A 313 77.06 30.76 9.76
C GLU A 313 77.23 32.29 9.67
N ARG A 314 76.27 33.07 10.18
CA ARG A 314 76.38 34.54 10.25
C ARG A 314 77.44 34.98 11.24
N GLU A 315 77.54 34.33 12.39
CA GLU A 315 78.61 34.59 13.36
C GLU A 315 80.00 34.22 12.80
N ALA A 316 80.10 33.11 12.07
CA ALA A 316 81.33 32.73 11.37
C ALA A 316 81.73 33.76 10.29
N ARG A 317 80.77 34.19 9.46
CA ARG A 317 80.99 35.25 8.46
C ARG A 317 81.32 36.61 9.08
N HIS A 318 80.73 36.95 10.23
CA HIS A 318 81.11 38.17 10.96
C HIS A 318 82.52 38.10 11.54
N ARG A 319 83.00 36.92 11.96
CA ARG A 319 84.39 36.72 12.39
C ARG A 319 85.38 36.83 11.22
N GLU A 320 85.04 36.29 10.04
CA GLU A 320 85.84 36.45 8.81
C GLU A 320 85.84 37.90 8.29
N ALA A 321 84.70 38.61 8.33
CA ALA A 321 84.61 40.01 7.95
C ALA A 321 85.42 40.94 8.88
N LYS A 322 85.55 40.58 10.17
CA LYS A 322 86.39 41.30 11.13
C LYS A 322 87.89 41.01 10.93
N ALA A 323 88.25 39.87 10.34
CA ALA A 323 89.61 39.52 9.97
C ALA A 323 90.06 40.14 8.63
N SER A 324 89.11 40.50 7.75
CA SER A 324 89.38 41.03 6.40
C SER A 324 89.29 42.56 6.26
N GLN A 325 88.98 43.32 7.32
CA GLN A 325 89.10 44.80 7.33
C GLN A 325 90.53 45.33 7.55
N LEU A 326 91.55 44.48 7.41
CA LEU A 326 92.97 44.85 7.52
C LEU A 326 93.75 44.45 6.27
N SER A 327 93.19 44.61 5.07
CA SER A 327 94.01 44.65 3.85
C SER A 327 93.31 45.31 2.66
N SER A 328 94.02 46.31 2.12
CA SER A 328 94.12 46.68 0.70
C SER A 328 92.88 47.18 -0.07
N SER A 329 92.88 48.51 -0.21
CA SER A 329 92.77 49.31 -1.43
C SER A 329 92.96 48.61 -2.80
N ASP A 330 92.04 48.92 -3.73
CA ASP A 330 92.25 49.68 -4.98
C ASP A 330 91.67 49.07 -6.28
N LEU A 331 91.08 49.97 -7.06
CA LEU A 331 90.81 50.02 -8.51
C LEU A 331 90.09 48.87 -9.27
N GLY A 332 89.03 49.25 -10.00
CA GLY A 332 88.93 48.92 -11.43
C GLY A 332 87.66 48.27 -11.98
N SER A 333 86.79 49.10 -12.57
CA SER A 333 86.15 48.91 -13.89
C SER A 333 85.11 47.80 -14.15
N SER A 334 83.86 48.28 -14.39
CA SER A 334 82.97 47.99 -15.53
C SER A 334 82.50 46.55 -15.82
N PHE A 335 81.19 46.28 -15.73
CA PHE A 335 80.31 46.03 -16.90
C PHE A 335 78.86 45.66 -16.49
N ASN A 336 77.93 46.35 -17.15
CA ASN A 336 76.58 45.98 -17.62
C ASN A 336 75.63 45.08 -16.81
N GLN A 337 74.49 45.71 -16.54
CA GLN A 337 73.24 45.18 -16.05
C GLN A 337 72.27 44.98 -17.25
N PRO A 338 71.55 43.85 -17.34
CA PRO A 338 70.25 43.82 -18.01
C PRO A 338 69.13 43.74 -16.97
N LYS A 339 68.20 44.69 -17.06
CA LYS A 339 66.87 44.62 -16.45
C LYS A 339 66.00 43.77 -17.36
N ASP A 340 65.41 42.70 -16.84
CA ASP A 340 64.21 42.13 -17.44
C ASP A 340 63.13 41.97 -16.36
N ASN A 341 62.08 42.79 -16.53
CA ASN A 341 60.79 42.65 -15.88
C ASN A 341 60.00 41.58 -16.64
N TYR A 342 59.45 40.60 -15.95
CA TYR A 342 58.35 39.82 -16.49
C TYR A 342 57.24 39.65 -15.46
N LYS A 343 56.13 40.37 -15.69
CA LYS A 343 54.82 40.12 -15.10
C LYS A 343 54.11 39.10 -15.99
N GLN A 344 53.52 38.06 -15.38
CA GLN A 344 52.40 37.35 -15.97
C GLN A 344 51.30 37.16 -14.92
N ASN A 345 50.21 37.92 -15.11
CA ASN A 345 48.86 37.47 -14.83
C ASN A 345 48.36 36.81 -16.12
N PHE A 346 47.72 35.66 -16.05
CA PHE A 346 46.56 35.32 -16.88
C PHE A 346 45.77 34.20 -16.18
N VAL A 347 44.49 34.53 -15.93
CA VAL A 347 43.26 33.72 -15.84
C VAL A 347 43.24 32.52 -14.90
#